data_AF-A0A3M8AZT8-F1
#
_entry.id   AF-A0A3M8AZT8-F1
#
_cell.length_a   1.000
_cell.length_b   1.000
_cell.length_c   1.000
_cell.angle_alpha   90.00
_cell.angle_beta   90.00
_cell.angle_gamma   90.00
#
_symmetry.space_group_name_H-M   'P 1'
#
loop_
_entity.id
_entity.type
_entity.pdbx_description
1 polymer ?
#
loop_
_entity_poly.entity_id
_entity_poly.type
_entity_poly.pdbx_seq_one_letter_code
_entity_poly.pdbx_strand_id
1 'polypeptide(L)'
;MRMHEMRVWQKRDYRLFNGMMAIAVICFLTHYYVGMFLLCLAATLYVGAVVLVFFGVAKRQAIKKKYYREAKQMGLERTFVIPYNESDDEIWFEIHLIEPGVKRRSTPVRVLRQYIRDLQRLYSFAKTYPKKRVVFVGTTHQTLTIAAMKEAKRLGLAYEVAPIIHDQSAPMTKREWRGVLRKMYGDEQNIRAPAKGEWRTLIVRVENP
;
A
#
# COMPACT_ATOMS: atom_id res chain seq x y z
N MET A 1 -6.14 -10.71 -0.85
CA MET A 1 -4.70 -10.39 -0.92
C MET A 1 -4.50 -8.99 -0.36
N ARG A 2 -3.78 -8.89 0.77
CA ARG A 2 -3.47 -7.64 1.48
C ARG A 2 -2.41 -6.81 0.74
N MET A 3 -2.32 -5.51 1.01
CA MET A 3 -1.28 -4.66 0.39
C MET A 3 0.14 -5.12 0.77
N HIS A 4 0.34 -5.53 2.02
CA HIS A 4 1.60 -6.09 2.48
C HIS A 4 2.00 -7.33 1.65
N GLU A 5 1.06 -8.27 1.48
CA GLU A 5 1.24 -9.48 0.66
C GLU A 5 1.54 -9.12 -0.80
N MET A 6 0.89 -8.08 -1.34
CA MET A 6 1.21 -7.59 -2.69
C MET A 6 2.63 -7.07 -2.81
N ARG A 7 3.16 -6.38 -1.79
CA ARG A 7 4.54 -5.90 -1.81
C ARG A 7 5.55 -7.04 -1.60
N VAL A 8 5.25 -8.00 -0.73
CA VAL A 8 6.05 -9.23 -0.59
C VAL A 8 6.10 -9.99 -1.91
N TRP A 9 4.94 -10.16 -2.54
CA TRP A 9 4.81 -10.79 -3.84
C TRP A 9 5.61 -10.04 -4.92
N GLN A 10 5.52 -8.71 -4.96
CA GLN A 10 6.32 -7.87 -5.85
C GLN A 10 7.83 -8.09 -5.63
N LYS A 11 8.31 -8.09 -4.38
CA LYS A 11 9.73 -8.34 -4.06
C LYS A 11 10.18 -9.73 -4.51
N ARG A 12 9.32 -10.74 -4.38
CA ARG A 12 9.58 -12.10 -4.86
C ARG A 12 9.70 -12.13 -6.39
N ASP A 13 8.74 -11.53 -7.10
CA ASP A 13 8.74 -11.47 -8.56
C ASP A 13 9.99 -10.77 -9.11
N TYR A 14 10.42 -9.66 -8.49
CA TYR A 14 11.66 -8.98 -8.89
C TYR A 14 12.92 -9.81 -8.63
N ARG A 15 12.97 -10.59 -7.54
CA ARG A 15 14.10 -11.50 -7.30
C ARG A 15 14.15 -12.60 -8.35
N LEU A 16 13.00 -13.21 -8.67
CA LEU A 16 12.91 -14.22 -9.72
C LEU A 16 13.30 -13.64 -11.08
N PHE A 17 12.78 -12.47 -11.43
CA PHE A 17 13.14 -11.75 -12.65
C PHE A 17 14.66 -11.52 -12.74
N ASN A 18 15.28 -10.96 -11.70
CA ASN A 18 16.72 -10.69 -11.70
C ASN A 18 17.54 -11.98 -11.82
N GLY A 19 17.11 -13.06 -11.16
CA GLY A 19 17.75 -14.37 -11.27
C GLY A 19 17.66 -14.95 -12.69
N MET A 20 16.46 -14.95 -13.28
CA MET A 20 16.25 -15.41 -14.65
C MET A 20 17.03 -14.58 -15.67
N MET A 21 17.07 -13.26 -15.50
CA MET A 21 17.84 -12.35 -16.34
C MET A 21 19.34 -12.60 -16.23
N ALA A 22 19.87 -12.80 -15.02
CA ALA A 22 21.28 -13.13 -14.82
C ALA A 22 21.65 -14.45 -15.51
N ILE A 23 20.83 -15.50 -15.34
CA ILE A 23 21.06 -16.79 -16.02
C ILE A 23 20.95 -16.63 -17.54
N ALA A 24 19.97 -15.89 -18.04
CA ALA A 24 19.83 -15.62 -19.48
C ALA A 24 21.08 -14.93 -20.05
N VAL A 25 21.63 -13.94 -19.34
CA VAL A 25 22.89 -13.26 -19.74
C VAL A 25 24.07 -14.22 -19.72
N ILE A 26 24.20 -15.06 -18.68
CA ILE A 26 25.28 -16.06 -18.62
C ILE A 26 25.17 -17.04 -19.79
N CYS A 27 23.99 -17.61 -20.05
CA CYS A 27 23.74 -18.50 -21.17
C CYS A 27 24.05 -17.81 -22.51
N PHE A 28 23.66 -16.54 -22.66
CA PHE A 28 23.97 -15.75 -23.85
C PHE A 28 25.46 -15.43 -23.99
N LEU A 29 26.24 -15.24 -22.93
CA LEU A 29 27.68 -14.99 -23.06
C LEU A 29 28.48 -16.28 -23.28
N THR A 30 27.99 -17.40 -22.76
CA THR A 30 28.67 -18.70 -22.83
C THR A 30 28.26 -19.55 -24.02
N HIS A 31 27.22 -19.16 -24.79
CA HIS A 31 26.74 -19.95 -25.93
C HIS A 31 27.81 -20.21 -26.99
N TYR A 32 28.76 -19.28 -27.18
CA TYR A 32 29.89 -19.46 -28.11
C TYR A 32 30.77 -20.68 -27.77
N TYR A 33 30.82 -21.08 -26.50
CA TYR A 33 31.68 -22.17 -26.01
C TYR A 33 30.95 -23.50 -25.84
N VAL A 34 29.62 -23.48 -25.66
CA VAL A 34 28.81 -24.66 -25.32
C VAL A 34 27.82 -25.05 -26.43
N GLY A 35 27.47 -24.11 -27.30
CA GLY A 35 26.65 -24.33 -28.48
C GLY A 35 25.27 -23.68 -28.44
N MET A 36 24.56 -23.78 -29.58
CA MET A 36 23.30 -23.10 -29.89
C MET A 36 22.16 -23.39 -28.88
N PHE A 37 22.18 -24.53 -28.19
CA PHE A 37 21.20 -24.85 -27.15
C PHE A 37 21.15 -23.79 -26.04
N LEU A 38 22.30 -23.23 -25.62
CA LEU A 38 22.33 -22.18 -24.61
C LEU A 38 21.72 -20.87 -25.12
N LEU A 39 21.79 -20.59 -26.42
CA LEU A 39 21.16 -19.43 -27.03
C LEU A 39 19.62 -19.55 -26.96
N CYS A 40 19.08 -20.73 -27.29
CA CYS A 40 17.65 -21.01 -27.16
C CYS A 40 17.18 -20.89 -25.70
N LEU A 41 17.94 -21.47 -24.76
CA LEU A 41 17.64 -21.38 -23.33
C LEU A 41 17.68 -19.92 -22.83
N ALA A 42 18.67 -19.13 -23.26
CA ALA A 42 18.76 -17.71 -22.93
C ALA A 42 17.54 -16.93 -23.41
N ALA A 43 17.09 -17.18 -24.65
CA ALA A 43 15.91 -16.53 -25.22
C ALA A 43 14.64 -16.89 -24.43
N THR A 44 14.42 -18.16 -24.10
CA THR A 44 13.26 -18.59 -23.31
C THR A 44 13.27 -18.00 -21.91
N LEU A 45 14.42 -17.98 -21.23
CA LEU A 45 14.56 -17.37 -19.90
C LEU A 45 14.30 -15.87 -19.94
N TYR A 46 14.79 -15.16 -20.95
CA TYR A 46 14.53 -13.74 -21.15
C TYR A 46 13.05 -13.46 -21.35
N VAL A 47 12.40 -14.14 -22.31
CA VAL A 47 10.97 -13.95 -22.59
C VAL A 47 10.12 -14.31 -21.37
N GLY A 48 10.43 -15.43 -20.71
CA GLY A 48 9.74 -15.86 -19.49
C GLY A 48 9.86 -14.83 -18.36
N ALA A 49 11.05 -14.26 -18.16
CA ALA A 49 11.28 -13.24 -17.15
C ALA A 49 10.45 -11.97 -17.44
N VAL A 50 10.44 -11.52 -18.69
CA VAL A 50 9.65 -10.36 -19.14
C VAL A 50 8.15 -10.61 -18.90
N VAL A 51 7.61 -11.75 -19.36
CA VAL A 51 6.19 -12.10 -19.20
C VAL A 51 5.79 -12.15 -17.72
N LEU A 52 6.62 -12.75 -16.86
CA LEU A 52 6.38 -12.83 -15.42
C LEU A 52 6.23 -11.43 -14.79
N VAL A 53 7.11 -10.50 -15.15
CA VAL A 53 7.05 -9.12 -14.64
C VAL A 53 5.80 -8.40 -15.13
N PHE A 54 5.50 -8.44 -16.44
CA PHE A 54 4.34 -7.74 -17.00
C PHE A 54 3.02 -8.28 -16.46
N PHE A 55 2.87 -9.61 -16.38
CA PHE A 55 1.70 -10.25 -15.80
C PHE A 55 1.54 -9.88 -14.31
N GLY A 56 2.65 -9.92 -13.56
CA GLY A 56 2.68 -9.49 -12.16
C GLY A 56 2.24 -8.04 -11.98
N VAL A 57 2.76 -7.13 -12.80
CA VAL A 57 2.41 -5.70 -12.79
C VAL A 57 0.92 -5.50 -13.11
N ALA A 58 0.42 -6.15 -14.17
CA ALA A 58 -0.98 -6.03 -14.57
C ALA A 58 -1.94 -6.49 -13.47
N LYS A 59 -1.68 -7.65 -12.86
CA LYS A 59 -2.49 -8.18 -11.74
C LYS A 59 -2.47 -7.26 -10.53
N ARG A 60 -1.31 -6.71 -10.13
CA ARG A 60 -1.22 -5.73 -9.03
C ARG A 60 -2.00 -4.46 -9.33
N GLN A 61 -1.90 -3.94 -10.55
CA GLN A 61 -2.66 -2.75 -10.96
C GLN A 61 -4.16 -3.00 -10.94
N ALA A 62 -4.61 -4.18 -11.39
CA ALA A 62 -6.02 -4.56 -11.35
C ALA A 62 -6.57 -4.58 -9.91
N ILE A 63 -5.83 -5.17 -8.96
CA ILE A 63 -6.22 -5.22 -7.55
C ILE A 63 -6.26 -3.83 -6.93
N LYS A 64 -5.23 -2.99 -7.16
CA LYS A 64 -5.26 -1.58 -6.70
C LYS A 64 -6.46 -0.82 -7.28
N LYS A 65 -6.75 -1.02 -8.57
CA LYS A 65 -7.89 -0.38 -9.25
C LYS A 65 -9.23 -0.82 -8.67
N LYS A 66 -9.37 -2.08 -8.24
CA LYS A 66 -10.55 -2.57 -7.54
C LYS A 66 -10.77 -1.80 -6.23
N TYR A 67 -9.79 -1.78 -5.33
CA TYR A 67 -9.93 -1.09 -4.04
C TYR A 67 -10.08 0.44 -4.19
N TYR A 68 -9.45 1.04 -5.21
CA TYR A 68 -9.64 2.46 -5.48
C TYR A 68 -11.06 2.78 -5.97
N ARG A 69 -11.70 1.86 -6.71
CA ARG A 69 -13.11 2.00 -7.11
C ARG A 69 -14.04 1.90 -5.91
N GLU A 70 -13.82 0.91 -5.04
CA GLU A 70 -14.58 0.73 -3.80
C GLU A 70 -14.43 1.94 -2.86
N ALA A 71 -13.21 2.44 -2.68
CA ALA A 71 -12.94 3.65 -1.92
C ALA A 71 -13.70 4.87 -2.47
N LYS A 72 -13.73 5.04 -3.80
CA LYS A 72 -14.49 6.11 -4.45
C LYS A 72 -16.00 5.97 -4.23
N GLN A 73 -16.53 4.74 -4.23
CA GLN A 73 -17.95 4.48 -3.93
C GLN A 73 -18.31 4.85 -2.48
N MET A 74 -17.39 4.63 -1.53
CA MET A 74 -17.49 5.10 -0.14
C MET A 74 -17.23 6.61 0.01
N GLY A 75 -16.93 7.31 -1.09
CA GLY A 75 -16.60 8.73 -1.09
C GLY A 75 -15.21 9.04 -0.55
N LEU A 76 -14.31 8.08 -0.36
CA LEU A 76 -12.96 8.33 0.15
C LEU A 76 -12.08 9.00 -0.93
N GLU A 77 -11.24 9.96 -0.50
CA GLU A 77 -10.41 10.77 -1.41
C GLU A 77 -8.91 10.40 -1.36
N ARG A 78 -8.43 10.01 -0.18
CA ARG A 78 -7.02 9.78 0.19
C ARG A 78 -6.77 8.48 0.91
N THR A 79 -7.82 7.80 1.38
CA THR A 79 -7.69 6.47 1.97
C THR A 79 -8.48 5.44 1.17
N PHE A 80 -8.08 4.19 1.31
CA PHE A 80 -8.89 3.05 0.95
C PHE A 80 -8.78 1.99 2.04
N VAL A 81 -9.76 1.11 2.10
CA VAL A 81 -9.80 0.02 3.07
C VAL A 81 -9.77 -1.31 2.37
N ILE A 82 -9.18 -2.31 3.03
CA ILE A 82 -9.22 -3.71 2.60
C ILE A 82 -9.79 -4.53 3.77
N PRO A 83 -10.91 -5.24 3.61
CA PRO A 83 -11.35 -6.20 4.61
C PRO A 83 -10.34 -7.34 4.69
N TYR A 84 -9.93 -7.73 5.89
CA TYR A 84 -8.96 -8.83 6.06
C TYR A 84 -9.34 -9.85 7.12
N ASN A 85 -10.30 -9.56 7.99
CA ASN A 85 -10.89 -10.55 8.89
C ASN A 85 -12.34 -10.20 9.15
N GLU A 86 -13.21 -11.20 9.19
CA GLU A 86 -14.62 -11.06 9.54
C GLU A 86 -15.02 -12.26 10.39
N SER A 87 -15.58 -11.98 11.55
CA SER A 87 -16.27 -12.92 12.42
C SER A 87 -17.73 -12.49 12.59
N ASP A 88 -18.47 -13.27 13.37
CA ASP A 88 -19.87 -12.97 13.69
C ASP A 88 -20.01 -11.63 14.42
N ASP A 89 -19.06 -11.32 15.31
CA ASP A 89 -19.09 -10.12 16.15
C ASP A 89 -18.22 -8.96 15.64
N GLU A 90 -17.25 -9.21 14.76
CA GLU A 90 -16.22 -8.23 14.41
C GLU A 90 -15.80 -8.24 12.94
N ILE A 91 -15.59 -7.05 12.38
CA ILE A 91 -15.01 -6.89 11.04
C ILE A 91 -13.76 -6.02 11.12
N TRP A 92 -12.67 -6.50 10.53
CA TRP A 92 -11.39 -5.82 10.48
C TRP A 92 -11.07 -5.32 9.08
N PHE A 93 -10.74 -4.03 9.02
CA PHE A 93 -10.32 -3.33 7.82
C PHE A 93 -8.90 -2.79 7.98
N GLU A 94 -8.07 -3.04 6.98
CA GLU A 94 -6.74 -2.43 6.86
C GLU A 94 -6.87 -1.09 6.11
N ILE A 95 -6.48 0.02 6.74
CA ILE A 95 -6.48 1.35 6.14
C ILE A 95 -5.15 1.60 5.43
N HIS A 96 -5.25 2.05 4.18
CA HIS A 96 -4.12 2.44 3.35
C HIS A 96 -4.30 3.85 2.77
N LEU A 97 -3.19 4.53 2.51
CA LEU A 97 -3.20 5.79 1.77
C LEU A 97 -3.21 5.55 0.26
N ILE A 98 -4.09 6.26 -0.45
CA ILE A 98 -4.12 6.28 -1.90
C ILE A 98 -2.89 7.06 -2.40
N GLU A 99 -1.99 6.34 -3.06
CA GLU A 99 -0.97 6.97 -3.89
C GLU A 99 -1.65 7.42 -5.21
N PRO A 100 -1.63 8.73 -5.54
CA PRO A 100 -2.26 9.20 -6.76
C PRO A 100 -1.49 8.67 -7.99
N GLY A 101 -2.23 8.06 -8.91
CA GLY A 101 -1.66 7.48 -10.14
C GLY A 101 -1.12 8.51 -11.13
N VAL A 102 -1.62 9.75 -11.04
CA VAL A 102 -1.15 10.91 -11.82
C VAL A 102 -0.75 12.00 -10.84
N LYS A 103 0.27 12.80 -11.19
CA LYS A 103 0.65 13.98 -10.40
C LYS A 103 -0.58 14.85 -10.14
N ARG A 104 -0.87 15.11 -8.88
CA ARG A 104 -1.88 16.09 -8.48
C ARG A 104 -1.17 17.26 -7.80
N ARG A 105 -1.47 18.48 -8.22
CA ARG A 105 -1.08 19.67 -7.47
C ARG A 105 -2.01 19.80 -6.27
N SER A 106 -1.55 19.30 -5.13
CA SER A 106 -2.23 19.44 -3.84
C SER A 106 -1.29 20.15 -2.88
N THR A 107 -1.82 20.76 -1.82
CA THR A 107 -1.00 21.25 -0.72
C THR A 107 -1.01 20.24 0.43
N PRO A 108 0.01 20.23 1.31
CA PRO A 108 0.01 19.40 2.53
C PRO A 108 -1.25 19.59 3.38
N VAL A 109 -1.70 20.84 3.54
CA VAL A 109 -2.94 21.18 4.28
C VAL A 109 -4.16 20.54 3.62
N ARG A 110 -4.26 20.59 2.29
CA ARG A 110 -5.38 19.97 1.57
C ARG A 110 -5.37 18.45 1.76
N VAL A 111 -4.21 17.80 1.65
CA VAL A 111 -4.09 16.34 1.87
C VAL A 111 -4.54 15.98 3.28
N LEU A 112 -4.10 16.73 4.28
CA LEU A 112 -4.50 16.49 5.68
C LEU A 112 -6.01 16.66 5.89
N ARG A 113 -6.63 17.72 5.34
CA ARG A 113 -8.08 17.92 5.41
C ARG A 113 -8.86 16.81 4.73
N GLN A 114 -8.37 16.32 3.59
CA GLN A 114 -8.98 15.19 2.88
C GLN A 114 -8.88 13.91 3.71
N TYR A 115 -7.71 13.64 4.30
CA TYR A 115 -7.51 12.51 5.19
C TYR A 115 -8.47 12.53 6.40
N ILE A 116 -8.62 13.67 7.07
CA ILE A 116 -9.57 13.80 8.19
C ILE A 116 -11.01 13.55 7.74
N ARG A 117 -11.43 14.10 6.59
CA ARG A 117 -12.77 13.84 6.02
C ARG A 117 -12.97 12.36 5.68
N ASP A 118 -11.94 11.68 5.20
CA ASP A 118 -12.02 10.24 4.96
C ASP A 118 -12.19 9.45 6.26
N LEU A 119 -11.52 9.82 7.34
CA LEU A 119 -11.72 9.17 8.66
C LEU A 119 -13.16 9.31 9.15
N GLN A 120 -13.78 10.47 8.93
CA GLN A 120 -15.20 10.70 9.25
C GLN A 120 -16.12 9.83 8.39
N ARG A 121 -15.84 9.71 7.09
CA ARG A 121 -16.57 8.82 6.18
C ARG A 121 -16.42 7.36 6.57
N LEU A 122 -15.23 6.94 6.99
CA LEU A 122 -14.97 5.59 7.49
C LEU A 122 -15.74 5.30 8.77
N TYR A 123 -15.88 6.28 9.66
CA TYR A 123 -16.74 6.16 10.84
C TYR A 123 -18.22 5.97 10.45
N SER A 124 -18.75 6.79 9.54
CA SER A 124 -20.12 6.63 9.04
C SER A 124 -20.33 5.29 8.33
N PHE A 125 -19.33 4.83 7.56
CA PHE A 125 -19.33 3.50 6.93
C PHE A 125 -19.32 2.38 7.98
N ALA A 126 -18.52 2.49 9.04
CA ALA A 126 -18.51 1.50 10.11
C ALA A 126 -19.89 1.36 10.79
N LYS A 127 -20.66 2.45 10.88
CA LYS A 127 -22.01 2.47 11.45
C LYS A 127 -23.05 1.71 10.60
N THR A 128 -22.74 1.32 9.36
CA THR A 128 -23.65 0.54 8.52
C THR A 128 -23.64 -0.96 8.84
N TYR A 129 -22.78 -1.42 9.75
CA TYR A 129 -22.68 -2.82 10.18
C TYR A 129 -23.38 -3.01 11.54
N PRO A 130 -24.70 -3.29 11.56
CA PRO A 130 -25.42 -3.45 12.82
C PRO A 130 -24.88 -4.65 13.60
N LYS A 131 -24.82 -4.52 14.93
CA LYS A 131 -24.39 -5.59 15.86
C LYS A 131 -22.98 -6.15 15.64
N LYS A 132 -22.16 -5.53 14.78
CA LYS A 132 -20.76 -5.90 14.59
C LYS A 132 -19.85 -4.75 14.99
N ARG A 133 -18.82 -5.06 15.77
CA ARG A 133 -17.71 -4.14 16.04
C ARG A 133 -16.87 -4.00 14.77
N VAL A 134 -16.60 -2.77 14.36
CA VAL A 134 -15.75 -2.50 13.20
C VAL A 134 -14.39 -2.00 13.69
N VAL A 135 -13.33 -2.66 13.27
CA VAL A 135 -11.95 -2.31 13.64
C VAL A 135 -11.18 -1.87 12.42
N PHE A 136 -10.60 -0.69 12.50
CA PHE A 136 -9.70 -0.15 11.50
C PHE A 136 -8.26 -0.22 12.00
N VAL A 137 -7.38 -0.81 11.19
CA VAL A 137 -5.94 -0.93 11.48
C VAL A 137 -5.16 -0.27 10.36
N GLY A 138 -4.27 0.67 10.68
CA GLY A 138 -3.42 1.32 9.69
C GLY A 138 -2.05 1.67 10.23
N THR A 139 -0.99 1.38 9.47
CA THR A 139 0.36 1.86 9.78
C THR A 139 0.62 3.17 9.03
N THR A 140 0.95 4.23 9.74
CA THR A 140 1.26 5.53 9.14
C THR A 140 2.33 6.28 9.93
N HIS A 141 2.80 7.40 9.37
CA HIS A 141 3.81 8.25 10.00
C HIS A 141 3.17 9.18 11.04
N GLN A 142 4.01 9.70 11.96
CA GLN A 142 3.60 10.54 13.10
C GLN A 142 2.51 11.58 12.81
N THR A 143 2.61 12.39 11.75
CA THR A 143 1.62 13.46 11.49
C THR A 143 0.20 12.94 11.23
N LEU A 144 0.07 11.88 10.43
CA LEU A 144 -1.23 11.26 10.14
C LEU A 144 -1.73 10.44 11.32
N THR A 145 -0.83 9.81 12.09
CA THR A 145 -1.18 9.15 13.35
C THR A 145 -1.80 10.14 14.33
N ILE A 146 -1.19 11.32 14.52
CA ILE A 146 -1.73 12.37 15.39
C ILE A 146 -3.09 12.85 14.89
N ALA A 147 -3.24 13.05 13.59
CA ALA A 147 -4.52 13.48 13.01
C ALA A 147 -5.62 12.44 13.25
N ALA A 148 -5.31 11.16 13.07
CA ALA A 148 -6.25 10.08 13.31
C ALA A 148 -6.59 9.89 14.79
N MET A 149 -5.62 10.03 15.71
CA MET A 149 -5.88 10.02 17.15
C MET A 149 -6.80 11.17 17.58
N LYS A 150 -6.53 12.39 17.09
CA LYS A 150 -7.38 13.56 17.37
C LYS A 150 -8.80 13.34 16.89
N GLU A 151 -8.96 12.77 15.70
CA GLU A 151 -10.27 12.49 15.14
C GLU A 151 -11.00 11.37 15.88
N ALA A 152 -10.31 10.28 16.23
CA ALA A 152 -10.87 9.21 17.05
C ALA A 152 -11.34 9.72 18.42
N LYS A 153 -10.52 10.55 19.08
CA LYS A 153 -10.88 11.20 20.35
C LYS A 153 -12.10 12.12 20.20
N ARG A 154 -12.17 12.90 19.11
CA ARG A 154 -13.30 13.80 18.79
C ARG A 154 -14.60 13.03 18.62
N LEU A 155 -14.53 11.82 18.06
CA LEU A 155 -15.66 10.94 17.81
C LEU A 155 -15.99 10.02 19.01
N GLY A 156 -15.25 10.12 20.12
CA GLY A 156 -15.46 9.27 21.30
C GLY A 156 -15.09 7.79 21.09
N LEU A 157 -14.19 7.50 20.14
CA LEU A 157 -13.81 6.14 19.78
C LEU A 157 -12.64 5.62 20.64
N ALA A 158 -12.68 4.33 20.95
CA ALA A 158 -11.53 3.64 21.51
C ALA A 158 -10.43 3.50 20.44
N TYR A 159 -9.22 3.93 20.77
CA TYR A 159 -8.07 3.79 19.89
C TYR A 159 -6.83 3.34 20.66
N GLU A 160 -5.95 2.64 19.95
CA GLU A 160 -4.71 2.10 20.49
C GLU A 160 -3.57 2.37 19.51
N VAL A 161 -2.45 2.90 20.02
CA VAL A 161 -1.23 3.10 19.23
C VAL A 161 -0.26 1.98 19.57
N ALA A 162 -0.18 0.98 18.69
CA ALA A 162 0.74 -0.12 18.87
C ALA A 162 2.16 0.28 18.41
N PRO A 163 3.21 -0.05 19.19
CA PRO A 163 4.60 0.14 18.77
C PRO A 163 4.99 -0.81 17.62
N ILE A 164 4.23 -1.89 17.42
CA ILE A 164 4.44 -2.90 16.39
C ILE A 164 3.94 -2.36 15.04
N ILE A 165 4.75 -2.54 14.00
CA ILE A 165 4.40 -2.20 12.62
C ILE A 165 3.57 -3.35 12.03
N HIS A 166 2.26 -3.12 11.82
CA HIS A 166 1.35 -4.11 11.23
C HIS A 166 1.67 -4.32 9.74
N ASP A 167 1.79 -3.23 8.97
CA ASP A 167 2.29 -3.31 7.60
C ASP A 167 3.79 -3.02 7.57
N GLN A 168 4.62 -4.08 7.56
CA GLN A 168 6.08 -3.95 7.42
C GLN A 168 6.51 -3.31 6.09
N SER A 169 5.59 -3.16 5.15
CA SER A 169 5.80 -2.45 3.90
C SER A 169 5.59 -0.93 4.04
N ALA A 170 4.87 -0.46 5.06
CA ALA A 170 4.58 0.96 5.21
C ALA A 170 5.85 1.84 5.34
N PRO A 171 6.90 1.46 6.10
CA PRO A 171 8.13 2.24 6.15
C PRO A 171 8.79 2.39 4.77
N MET A 172 9.00 3.65 4.36
CA MET A 172 9.57 3.98 3.05
C MET A 172 11.02 4.44 3.17
N THR A 173 11.81 4.14 2.14
CA THR A 173 13.13 4.75 1.95
C THR A 173 13.01 6.24 1.60
N LYS A 174 14.08 7.02 1.79
CA LYS A 174 14.11 8.45 1.38
C LYS A 174 13.80 8.67 -0.10
N ARG A 175 14.16 7.72 -0.97
CA ARG A 175 13.90 7.79 -2.42
C ARG A 175 12.41 7.57 -2.72
N GLU A 176 11.81 6.55 -2.11
CA GLU A 176 10.37 6.27 -2.22
C GLU A 176 9.55 7.43 -1.67
N TRP A 177 9.92 7.95 -0.49
CA TRP A 177 9.26 9.10 0.12
C TRP A 177 9.22 10.31 -0.81
N ARG A 178 10.38 10.71 -1.38
CA ARG A 178 10.45 11.80 -2.37
C ARG A 178 9.57 11.53 -3.60
N GLY A 179 9.54 10.29 -4.07
CA GLY A 179 8.66 9.88 -5.17
C GLY A 179 7.18 10.07 -4.85
N VAL A 180 6.74 9.69 -3.64
CA VAL A 180 5.36 9.87 -3.16
C VAL A 180 5.03 11.35 -3.01
N LEU A 181 5.90 12.14 -2.37
CA LEU A 181 5.71 13.60 -2.23
C LEU A 181 5.53 14.27 -3.60
N ARG A 182 6.39 13.95 -4.56
CA ARG A 182 6.32 14.52 -5.92
C ARG A 182 5.01 14.15 -6.64
N LYS A 183 4.49 12.93 -6.43
CA LYS A 183 3.18 12.53 -6.98
C LYS A 183 2.01 13.22 -6.27
N MET A 184 2.10 13.38 -4.94
CA MET A 184 1.04 13.97 -4.12
C MET A 184 0.91 15.48 -4.24
N TYR A 185 2.04 16.18 -4.39
CA TYR A 185 2.11 17.64 -4.34
C TYR A 185 2.51 18.28 -5.66
N GLY A 186 3.03 17.52 -6.62
CA GLY A 186 3.48 18.00 -7.93
C GLY A 186 4.94 18.45 -7.94
N ASP A 187 5.34 19.20 -6.91
CA ASP A 187 6.68 19.80 -6.78
C ASP A 187 7.50 19.18 -5.63
N GLU A 188 8.80 19.46 -5.59
CA GLU A 188 9.65 19.04 -4.47
C GLU A 188 9.24 19.77 -3.20
N GLN A 189 8.62 19.02 -2.29
CA GLN A 189 8.34 19.51 -0.94
C GLN A 189 9.54 19.21 -0.05
N ASN A 190 9.98 20.18 0.74
CA ASN A 190 11.00 19.98 1.76
C ASN A 190 10.42 19.32 3.02
N ILE A 191 9.71 18.19 2.83
CA ILE A 191 9.17 17.37 3.91
C ILE A 191 10.15 16.22 4.16
N ARG A 192 10.75 16.22 5.35
CA ARG A 192 11.66 15.16 5.79
C ARG A 192 10.99 13.79 5.68
N ALA A 193 11.75 12.79 5.22
CA ALA A 193 11.31 11.41 5.26
C ALA A 193 11.20 10.93 6.72
N PRO A 194 10.07 10.33 7.13
CA PRO A 194 9.91 9.85 8.50
C PRO A 194 10.97 8.82 8.86
N ALA A 195 11.58 8.93 10.04
CA ALA A 195 12.50 7.91 10.53
C ALA A 195 11.75 6.58 10.78
N LYS A 196 12.46 5.44 10.76
CA LYS A 196 11.82 4.13 11.00
C LYS A 196 11.01 4.08 12.31
N GLY A 197 11.49 4.74 13.37
CA GLY A 197 10.82 4.80 14.67
C GLY A 197 9.61 5.74 14.73
N GLU A 198 9.37 6.56 13.70
CA GLU A 198 8.22 7.48 13.61
C GLU A 198 6.98 6.83 12.97
N TRP A 199 7.12 5.59 12.47
CA TRP A 199 6.01 4.79 11.97
C TRP A 199 5.33 4.07 13.12
N ARG A 200 4.01 4.18 13.18
CA ARG A 200 3.18 3.57 14.22
C ARG A 200 1.96 2.93 13.60
N THR A 201 1.48 1.85 14.20
CA THR A 201 0.18 1.27 13.87
C THR A 201 -0.86 1.87 14.78
N LEU A 202 -1.92 2.41 14.18
CA LEU A 202 -3.09 2.86 14.91
C LEU A 202 -4.22 1.84 14.68
N ILE A 203 -4.85 1.44 15.77
CA ILE A 203 -6.04 0.60 15.79
C ILE A 203 -7.17 1.45 16.33
N VAL A 204 -8.26 1.61 15.57
CA VAL A 204 -9.45 2.36 15.98
C VAL A 204 -10.64 1.40 15.96
N ARG A 205 -11.38 1.35 17.07
CA ARG A 205 -12.54 0.47 17.24
C ARG A 205 -13.81 1.30 17.23
N VAL A 206 -14.78 0.88 16.42
CA VAL A 206 -16.12 1.45 16.35
C VAL A 206 -17.10 0.41 16.86
N GLU A 207 -17.56 0.63 18.09
CA GLU A 207 -18.63 -0.17 18.67
C GLU A 207 -19.97 0.23 18.04
N ASN A 208 -20.73 -0.75 17.58
CA ASN A 208 -22.08 -0.54 17.07
C ASN A 208 -23.10 -1.17 18.02
N PRO A 209 -24.14 -0.43 18.42
CA PRO A 209 -25.23 -0.98 19.21
C PRO A 209 -26.06 -2.01 18.42
#